data_AF-A0A1W1DXD8-F1
#
_entry.id   AF-A0A1W1DXD8-F1
#
_cell.length_a   1.000
_cell.length_b   1.000
_cell.length_c   1.000
_cell.angle_alpha   90.00
_cell.angle_beta   90.00
_cell.angle_gamma   90.00
#
_symmetry.space_group_name_H-M   'P 1'
#
loop_
_entity.id
_entity.type
_entity.pdbx_description
1 polymer ?
#
loop_
_entity_poly.entity_id
_entity_poly.type
_entity_poly.pdbx_seq_one_letter_code
_entity_poly.pdbx_strand_id
1 'polypeptide(L)'
;MQKYIEKLKKLDEKSSEELISNGSEEHAIALINRLLINAKENVNIISSKLSLYNNSLVIGALKTALKNNVSIKLLLDDYADSGIDKGNEFLKICKENTGCNVKTYKQQLNAHIITRDGKAFRYCEKLGSNTAVASFNYPSVVKNADDKVFGKDSIFSNASNFCLS
;
A
#
# COMPACT_ATOMS: atom_id res chain seq x y z
N MET A 1 -18.42 10.36 3.62
CA MET A 1 -17.00 10.59 3.25
C MET A 1 -16.25 11.53 4.19
N GLN A 2 -16.67 12.79 4.37
CA GLN A 2 -15.90 13.79 5.16
C GLN A 2 -15.61 13.35 6.61
N LYS A 3 -16.62 12.87 7.34
CA LYS A 3 -16.45 12.30 8.70
C LYS A 3 -15.41 11.16 8.75
N TYR A 4 -15.33 10.35 7.69
CA TYR A 4 -14.34 9.27 7.61
C TYR A 4 -12.92 9.82 7.43
N ILE A 5 -12.73 10.79 6.53
CA ILE A 5 -11.42 11.46 6.33
C ILE A 5 -10.94 12.14 7.61
N GLU A 6 -11.84 12.80 8.34
CA GLU A 6 -11.54 13.43 9.63
C GLU A 6 -11.17 12.38 10.69
N LYS A 7 -11.89 11.25 10.75
CA LYS A 7 -11.53 10.12 11.61
C LYS A 7 -10.13 9.61 11.28
N LEU A 8 -9.83 9.34 10.01
CA LEU A 8 -8.51 8.88 9.57
C LEU A 8 -7.40 9.84 9.98
N LYS A 9 -7.62 11.15 9.77
CA LYS A 9 -6.67 12.19 10.17
C LYS A 9 -6.35 12.10 11.66
N LYS A 10 -7.37 12.07 12.52
CA LYS A 10 -7.19 11.98 13.98
C LYS A 10 -6.47 10.72 14.42
N LEU A 11 -6.79 9.57 13.81
CA LEU A 11 -6.15 8.30 14.15
C LEU A 11 -4.68 8.28 13.74
N ASP A 12 -4.36 8.83 12.58
CA ASP A 12 -2.99 8.92 12.07
C ASP A 12 -2.13 9.88 12.91
N GLU A 13 -2.66 11.07 13.22
CA GLU A 13 -1.99 12.06 14.07
C GLU A 13 -1.68 11.51 15.47
N LYS A 14 -2.57 10.66 16.00
CA LYS A 14 -2.39 10.01 17.31
C LYS A 14 -1.52 8.76 17.25
N SER A 15 -1.06 8.33 16.08
CA SER A 15 -0.42 7.02 15.90
C SER A 15 -1.24 5.92 16.58
N SER A 16 -2.54 5.88 16.27
CA SER A 16 -3.48 4.97 16.91
C SER A 16 -3.31 3.53 16.42
N GLU A 17 -3.42 2.60 17.35
CA GLU A 17 -3.49 1.15 17.08
C GLU A 17 -4.90 0.70 16.66
N GLU A 18 -5.91 1.58 16.74
CA GLU A 18 -7.31 1.27 16.39
C GLU A 18 -7.40 0.69 14.98
N LEU A 19 -8.04 -0.48 14.87
CA LEU A 19 -8.30 -1.12 13.59
C LEU A 19 -9.38 -0.35 12.82
N ILE A 20 -9.06 -0.03 11.57
CA ILE A 20 -9.92 0.69 10.66
C ILE A 20 -10.30 -0.26 9.53
N SER A 21 -11.60 -0.54 9.42
CA SER A 21 -12.14 -1.21 8.26
C SER A 21 -12.55 -0.18 7.21
N ASN A 22 -12.24 -0.45 5.93
CA ASN A 22 -12.87 0.28 4.83
C ASN A 22 -14.08 -0.51 4.28
N GLY A 23 -15.12 0.23 3.92
CA GLY A 23 -16.40 -0.33 3.48
C GLY A 23 -16.74 0.02 2.03
N SER A 24 -15.89 0.79 1.35
CA SER A 24 -16.11 1.24 -0.03
C SER A 24 -14.79 1.54 -0.75
N GLU A 25 -14.87 1.76 -2.06
CA GLU A 25 -13.76 2.22 -2.89
C GLU A 25 -13.19 3.57 -2.40
N GLU A 26 -14.06 4.52 -2.07
CA GLU A 26 -13.67 5.84 -1.58
C GLU A 26 -12.95 5.76 -0.23
N HIS A 27 -13.36 4.85 0.65
CA HIS A 27 -12.65 4.58 1.89
C HIS A 27 -11.26 4.00 1.62
N ALA A 28 -11.12 3.11 0.64
CA ALA A 28 -9.82 2.59 0.22
C ALA A 28 -8.91 3.69 -0.33
N ILE A 29 -9.41 4.52 -1.24
CA ILE A 29 -8.70 5.67 -1.81
C ILE A 29 -8.24 6.62 -0.68
N ALA A 30 -9.12 6.94 0.27
CA ALA A 30 -8.79 7.83 1.39
C ALA A 30 -7.70 7.26 2.30
N LEU A 31 -7.72 5.94 2.58
CA LEU A 31 -6.67 5.27 3.34
C LEU A 31 -5.33 5.27 2.59
N ILE A 32 -5.33 4.91 1.31
CA ILE A 32 -4.12 4.88 0.47
C ILE A 32 -3.51 6.29 0.39
N ASN A 33 -4.34 7.29 0.11
CA ASN A 33 -3.93 8.70 0.11
C ASN A 33 -3.32 9.11 1.46
N ARG A 34 -3.94 8.75 2.59
CA ARG A 34 -3.44 9.07 3.93
C ARG A 34 -2.09 8.41 4.22
N LEU A 35 -1.91 7.15 3.83
CA LEU A 35 -0.64 6.45 3.99
C LEU A 35 0.48 7.11 3.17
N LEU A 36 0.20 7.52 1.92
CA LEU A 36 1.20 8.17 1.08
C LEU A 36 1.52 9.59 1.53
N ILE A 37 0.50 10.43 1.79
CA ILE A 37 0.71 11.87 2.03
C ILE A 37 1.47 12.15 3.33
N ASN A 38 1.35 11.26 4.31
CA ASN A 38 1.98 11.39 5.63
C ASN A 38 3.23 10.51 5.79
N ALA A 39 3.66 9.83 4.73
CA ALA A 39 4.90 9.07 4.75
C ALA A 39 6.11 9.98 4.94
N LYS A 40 7.07 9.55 5.75
CA LYS A 40 8.29 10.32 6.05
C LYS A 40 9.55 9.65 5.54
N GLU A 41 9.55 8.32 5.48
CA GLU A 41 10.74 7.54 5.16
C GLU A 41 10.47 6.59 4.00
N ASN A 42 9.44 5.75 4.14
CA ASN A 42 9.17 4.73 3.15
C ASN A 42 7.70 4.30 3.10
N VAL A 43 7.30 3.85 1.91
CA VAL A 43 6.04 3.16 1.68
C VAL A 43 6.31 1.92 0.84
N ASN A 44 5.89 0.75 1.34
CA ASN A 44 5.98 -0.49 0.59
C ASN A 44 4.58 -0.92 0.16
N ILE A 45 4.40 -1.27 -1.11
CA ILE A 45 3.12 -1.61 -1.72
C ILE A 45 3.24 -2.96 -2.42
N ILE A 46 2.29 -3.84 -2.13
CA ILE A 46 2.06 -5.11 -2.81
C ILE A 46 0.67 -5.05 -3.41
N SER A 47 0.55 -5.20 -4.72
CA SER A 47 -0.76 -5.19 -5.34
C SER A 47 -0.82 -6.03 -6.60
N SER A 48 -1.96 -6.70 -6.80
CA SER A 48 -2.31 -7.36 -8.06
C SER A 48 -3.14 -6.46 -8.98
N LYS A 49 -3.59 -5.28 -8.52
CA LYS A 49 -4.38 -4.32 -9.30
C LYS A 49 -4.04 -2.88 -8.92
N LEU A 50 -4.01 -2.00 -9.92
CA LEU A 50 -3.68 -0.58 -9.73
C LEU A 50 -4.83 0.39 -9.98
N SER A 51 -6.07 -0.08 -10.10
CA SER A 51 -7.24 0.77 -10.38
C SER A 51 -7.41 1.90 -9.36
N LEU A 52 -7.33 1.57 -8.06
CA LEU A 52 -7.42 2.57 -6.96
C LEU A 52 -6.28 3.59 -6.98
N TYR A 53 -5.12 3.20 -7.52
CA TYR A 53 -3.91 4.01 -7.53
C TYR A 53 -3.95 5.06 -8.64
N ASN A 54 -4.75 4.85 -9.68
CA ASN A 54 -4.94 5.81 -10.76
C ASN A 54 -5.86 6.99 -10.38
N ASN A 55 -6.36 7.03 -9.14
CA ASN A 55 -7.14 8.14 -8.64
C ASN A 55 -6.27 9.39 -8.43
N SER A 56 -6.79 10.57 -8.80
CA SER A 56 -6.06 11.83 -8.72
C SER A 56 -5.56 12.19 -7.33
N LEU A 57 -6.29 11.84 -6.27
CA LEU A 57 -5.84 12.06 -4.88
C LEU A 57 -4.64 11.18 -4.55
N VAL A 58 -4.67 9.91 -4.94
CA VAL A 58 -3.58 8.96 -4.71
C VAL A 58 -2.34 9.37 -5.50
N ILE A 59 -2.51 9.80 -6.76
CA ILE A 59 -1.44 10.34 -7.60
C ILE A 59 -0.83 11.59 -6.96
N GLY A 60 -1.64 12.53 -6.47
CA GLY A 60 -1.17 13.73 -5.79
C GLY A 60 -0.36 13.41 -4.53
N ALA A 61 -0.82 12.42 -3.75
CA ALA A 61 -0.10 11.94 -2.57
C ALA A 61 1.22 11.26 -2.92
N LEU A 62 1.26 10.44 -3.98
CA LEU A 62 2.51 9.85 -4.49
C LEU A 62 3.52 10.93 -4.88
N LYS A 63 3.10 11.92 -5.69
CA LYS A 63 3.97 13.03 -6.12
C LYS A 63 4.52 13.79 -4.92
N THR A 64 3.71 14.00 -3.89
CA THR A 64 4.13 14.67 -2.65
C THR A 64 5.14 13.82 -1.87
N ALA A 65 4.90 12.52 -1.71
CA ALA A 65 5.82 11.60 -1.03
C ALA A 65 7.19 11.58 -1.73
N LEU A 66 7.21 11.41 -3.06
CA LEU A 66 8.44 11.40 -3.84
C LEU A 66 9.19 12.74 -3.76
N LYS A 67 8.47 13.87 -3.80
CA LYS A 67 9.07 15.21 -3.61
C LYS A 67 9.73 15.36 -2.23
N ASN A 68 9.21 14.68 -1.22
CA ASN A 68 9.75 14.67 0.14
C ASN A 68 10.83 13.58 0.34
N ASN A 69 11.36 12.99 -0.73
CA ASN A 69 12.36 11.92 -0.71
C ASN A 69 11.92 10.64 0.04
N VAL A 70 10.61 10.37 0.11
CA VAL A 70 10.09 9.10 0.61
C VAL A 70 10.45 8.00 -0.39
N SER A 71 11.01 6.90 0.11
CA SER A 71 11.29 5.71 -0.71
C SER A 71 10.02 4.90 -0.94
N ILE A 72 9.65 4.68 -2.20
CA ILE A 72 8.49 3.87 -2.56
C ILE A 72 8.99 2.53 -3.11
N LYS A 73 8.51 1.41 -2.57
CA LYS A 73 8.74 0.08 -3.12
C LYS A 73 7.42 -0.49 -3.58
N LEU A 74 7.35 -0.92 -4.84
CA LEU A 74 6.14 -1.46 -5.45
C LEU A 74 6.43 -2.86 -5.97
N LEU A 75 5.71 -3.86 -5.44
CA LEU A 75 5.71 -5.23 -5.92
C LEU A 75 4.36 -5.50 -6.60
N LEU A 76 4.40 -5.81 -7.90
CA LEU A 76 3.23 -6.04 -8.73
C LEU A 76 3.12 -7.48 -9.18
N ASP A 77 1.88 -7.94 -9.27
CA ASP A 77 1.55 -9.20 -9.93
C ASP A 77 1.57 -9.03 -11.46
N ASP A 78 2.48 -9.71 -12.14
CA ASP A 78 2.53 -9.81 -13.60
C ASP A 78 2.27 -11.26 -14.05
N TYR A 79 1.51 -12.01 -13.24
CA TYR A 79 1.03 -13.33 -13.59
C TYR A 79 0.13 -13.26 -14.82
N ALA A 80 0.43 -14.11 -15.81
CA ALA A 80 -0.30 -14.24 -17.07
C ALA A 80 -0.41 -12.94 -17.90
N ASP A 81 0.62 -12.08 -17.86
CA ASP A 81 0.66 -10.81 -18.61
C ASP A 81 -0.59 -9.95 -18.36
N SER A 82 -0.90 -9.75 -17.08
CA SER A 82 -2.16 -9.16 -16.57
C SER A 82 -2.48 -7.76 -17.12
N GLY A 83 -1.54 -7.13 -17.82
CA GLY A 83 -1.73 -5.82 -18.45
C GLY A 83 -1.74 -4.67 -17.44
N ILE A 84 -1.17 -4.89 -16.25
CA ILE A 84 -1.13 -3.95 -15.12
C ILE A 84 -0.56 -2.56 -15.49
N ASP A 85 0.23 -2.51 -16.57
CA ASP A 85 0.92 -1.34 -17.09
C ASP A 85 0.05 -0.37 -17.92
N LYS A 86 -1.07 -0.81 -18.49
CA LYS A 86 -1.74 -0.03 -19.55
C LYS A 86 -2.44 1.22 -18.98
N GLY A 87 -1.82 2.38 -19.20
CA GLY A 87 -2.41 3.71 -18.95
C GLY A 87 -2.49 4.13 -17.48
N ASN A 88 -1.77 3.45 -16.58
CA ASN A 88 -1.77 3.78 -15.16
C ASN A 88 -0.75 4.89 -14.84
N GLU A 89 -1.22 6.10 -14.52
CA GLU A 89 -0.36 7.26 -14.24
C GLU A 89 0.49 7.04 -12.98
N PHE A 90 -0.06 6.41 -11.94
CA PHE A 90 0.69 6.09 -10.72
C PHE A 90 1.92 5.24 -11.04
N LEU A 91 1.75 4.18 -11.83
CA LEU A 91 2.85 3.31 -12.22
C LEU A 91 3.85 4.01 -13.13
N LYS A 92 3.36 4.83 -14.07
CA LYS A 92 4.22 5.65 -14.93
C LYS A 92 5.16 6.53 -14.10
N ILE A 93 4.60 7.28 -13.15
CA ILE A 93 5.39 8.15 -12.24
C ILE A 93 6.43 7.32 -11.49
N CYS A 94 6.04 6.16 -10.99
CA CYS A 94 6.95 5.28 -10.26
C CYS A 94 8.10 4.74 -11.13
N LYS A 95 7.85 4.40 -12.39
CA LYS A 95 8.91 3.94 -13.31
C LYS A 95 9.87 5.07 -13.71
N GLU A 96 9.41 6.32 -13.72
CA GLU A 96 10.19 7.49 -14.13
C GLU A 96 10.95 8.16 -12.97
N ASN A 97 10.74 7.75 -11.72
CA ASN A 97 11.32 8.39 -10.54
C ASN A 97 12.28 7.47 -9.78
N THR A 98 13.50 7.92 -9.51
CA THR A 98 14.53 7.14 -8.80
C THR A 98 14.18 6.82 -7.34
N GLY A 99 13.27 7.57 -6.74
CA GLY A 99 12.72 7.31 -5.40
C GLY A 99 11.69 6.17 -5.37
N CYS A 100 11.25 5.66 -6.52
CA CYS A 100 10.34 4.51 -6.60
C CYS A 100 11.02 3.29 -7.24
N ASN A 101 10.99 2.16 -6.56
CA ASN A 101 11.50 0.88 -7.05
C ASN A 101 10.32 -0.05 -7.38
N VAL A 102 10.14 -0.34 -8.65
CA VAL A 102 9.07 -1.22 -9.15
C VAL A 102 9.65 -2.58 -9.48
N LYS A 103 9.04 -3.63 -8.93
CA LYS A 103 9.31 -5.03 -9.27
C LYS A 103 8.02 -5.72 -9.66
N THR A 104 8.12 -6.62 -10.63
CA THR A 104 7.02 -7.51 -11.02
C THR A 104 7.31 -8.95 -10.58
N TYR A 105 6.26 -9.73 -10.36
CA TYR A 105 6.34 -11.12 -9.98
C TYR A 105 5.51 -12.00 -10.90
N LYS A 106 6.05 -13.16 -11.29
CA LYS A 106 5.42 -14.09 -12.23
C LYS A 106 4.47 -15.09 -11.57
N GLN A 107 4.17 -14.93 -10.28
CA GLN A 107 3.20 -15.76 -9.58
C GLN A 107 2.11 -14.87 -9.00
N GLN A 108 0.91 -15.44 -8.91
CA GLN A 108 -0.24 -14.74 -8.37
C GLN A 108 0.03 -14.28 -6.93
N LEU A 109 -0.15 -12.99 -6.68
CA LEU A 109 -0.13 -12.45 -5.33
C LEU A 109 -1.45 -12.77 -4.64
N ASN A 110 -1.41 -13.20 -3.38
CA ASN A 110 -2.61 -13.59 -2.63
C ASN A 110 -3.19 -12.47 -1.77
N ALA A 111 -2.53 -11.32 -1.68
CA ALA A 111 -2.98 -10.20 -0.86
C ALA A 111 -2.54 -8.85 -1.44
N HIS A 112 -3.24 -7.80 -1.02
CA HIS A 112 -2.84 -6.41 -1.23
C HIS A 112 -2.43 -5.81 0.12
N ILE A 113 -1.15 -5.45 0.23
CA ILE A 113 -0.56 -4.88 1.44
C ILE A 113 0.04 -3.51 1.12
N ILE A 114 -0.17 -2.56 2.02
CA ILE A 114 0.57 -1.30 2.03
C ILE A 114 1.14 -1.12 3.42
N THR A 115 2.43 -0.80 3.53
CA THR A 115 3.05 -0.39 4.79
C THR A 115 3.66 0.99 4.66
N ARG A 116 3.76 1.71 5.78
CA ARG A 116 4.35 3.05 5.85
C ARG A 116 5.19 3.20 7.11
N ASP A 117 6.42 3.67 6.92
CA ASP A 117 7.37 4.08 7.96
C ASP A 117 7.51 3.06 9.11
N GLY A 118 7.51 1.76 8.79
CA GLY A 118 7.67 0.70 9.79
C GLY A 118 6.51 0.55 10.79
N LYS A 119 5.40 1.29 10.64
CA LYS A 119 4.35 1.39 11.68
C LYS A 119 2.92 1.24 11.18
N ALA A 120 2.58 1.83 10.04
CA ALA A 120 1.19 1.83 9.57
C ALA A 120 1.00 0.80 8.47
N PHE A 121 -0.18 0.19 8.41
CA PHE A 121 -0.51 -0.78 7.38
C PHE A 121 -1.94 -0.63 6.86
N ARG A 122 -2.15 -1.16 5.66
CA ARG A 122 -3.44 -1.57 5.11
C ARG A 122 -3.27 -2.96 4.51
N TYR A 123 -4.13 -3.90 4.90
CA TYR A 123 -4.12 -5.29 4.44
C TYR A 123 -5.47 -5.69 3.88
N CYS A 124 -5.47 -6.23 2.67
CA CYS A 124 -6.64 -6.79 2.00
C CYS A 124 -6.30 -8.22 1.55
N GLU A 125 -6.97 -9.20 2.14
CA GLU A 125 -6.80 -10.62 1.83
C GLU A 125 -7.39 -11.00 0.47
N LYS A 126 -8.56 -10.46 0.13
CA LYS A 126 -9.27 -10.85 -1.10
C LYS A 126 -8.86 -9.97 -2.29
N LEU A 127 -8.25 -10.58 -3.30
CA LEU A 127 -7.85 -9.88 -4.53
C LEU A 127 -9.04 -9.16 -5.19
N GLY A 128 -8.83 -7.88 -5.49
CA GLY A 128 -9.86 -7.01 -6.06
C GLY A 128 -10.96 -6.57 -5.09
N SER A 129 -10.89 -6.94 -3.81
CA SER A 129 -11.75 -6.39 -2.78
C SER A 129 -11.27 -5.01 -2.37
N ASN A 130 -12.24 -4.10 -2.20
CA ASN A 130 -11.99 -2.82 -1.57
C ASN A 130 -11.98 -2.93 -0.05
N THR A 131 -12.38 -4.06 0.55
CA THR A 131 -12.41 -4.28 2.00
C THR A 131 -11.05 -4.76 2.51
N ALA A 132 -10.56 -4.08 3.53
CA ALA A 132 -9.23 -4.15 4.10
C ALA A 132 -9.30 -3.75 5.58
N VAL A 133 -8.34 -4.22 6.34
CA VAL A 133 -8.06 -3.76 7.70
C VAL A 133 -6.83 -2.86 7.65
N ALA A 134 -6.86 -1.76 8.38
CA ALA A 134 -5.75 -0.82 8.47
C ALA A 134 -5.52 -0.38 9.92
N SER A 135 -4.30 0.09 10.21
CA SER A 135 -3.94 0.74 11.47
C SER A 135 -2.78 1.71 11.22
N PHE A 136 -2.66 2.75 12.04
CA PHE A 136 -1.59 3.75 11.90
C PHE A 136 -0.41 3.51 12.84
N ASN A 137 -0.53 2.56 13.78
CA ASN A 137 0.54 2.12 14.66
C ASN A 137 0.38 0.64 15.00
N TYR A 138 1.03 -0.20 14.21
CA TYR A 138 1.09 -1.64 14.41
C TYR A 138 2.44 -2.19 13.89
N PRO A 139 3.57 -1.81 14.54
CA PRO A 139 4.90 -2.09 14.01
C PRO A 139 5.22 -3.58 13.85
N SER A 140 4.65 -4.45 14.70
CA SER A 140 4.82 -5.91 14.58
C SER A 140 4.30 -6.45 13.25
N VAL A 141 3.15 -5.96 12.79
CA VAL A 141 2.51 -6.35 11.54
C VAL A 141 3.27 -5.80 10.34
N VAL A 142 3.73 -4.55 10.43
CA VAL A 142 4.58 -3.96 9.38
C VAL A 142 5.91 -4.70 9.27
N LYS A 143 6.57 -4.98 10.41
CA LYS A 143 7.80 -5.77 10.43
C LYS A 143 7.60 -7.13 9.78
N ASN A 144 6.51 -7.82 10.10
CA ASN A 144 6.20 -9.10 9.48
C ASN A 144 6.00 -8.98 7.95
N ALA A 145 5.35 -7.91 7.47
CA ALA A 145 5.21 -7.66 6.03
C ALA A 145 6.56 -7.35 5.39
N ASP A 146 7.37 -6.51 6.02
CA ASP A 146 8.65 -6.07 5.51
C ASP A 146 9.67 -7.23 5.48
N ASP A 147 9.75 -8.05 6.52
CA ASP A 147 10.67 -9.19 6.60
C ASP A 147 10.25 -10.31 5.65
N LYS A 148 8.97 -10.69 5.65
CA LYS A 148 8.47 -11.84 4.85
C LYS A 148 8.23 -11.49 3.39
N VAL A 149 7.99 -10.21 3.07
CA VAL A 149 7.52 -9.79 1.75
C VAL A 149 8.33 -8.65 1.11
N PHE A 150 9.20 -7.96 1.83
CA PHE A 150 10.10 -6.97 1.23
C PHE A 150 11.58 -7.22 1.54
N GLY A 151 11.90 -8.29 2.28
CA GLY A 151 13.23 -8.68 2.73
C GLY A 151 14.13 -9.28 1.64
N LYS A 152 15.44 -9.34 1.96
CA LYS A 152 16.51 -9.81 1.06
C LYS A 152 16.44 -11.31 0.73
N ASP A 153 15.96 -12.14 1.65
CA ASP A 153 15.89 -13.61 1.53
C ASP A 153 14.50 -14.09 1.13
N SER A 154 13.80 -13.31 0.32
CA SER A 154 12.39 -13.48 0.08
C SER A 154 12.07 -14.74 -0.74
N ILE A 155 12.00 -15.86 -0.01
CA ILE A 155 11.33 -17.10 -0.40
C ILE A 155 9.84 -16.81 -0.22
N PHE A 156 9.27 -16.17 -1.23
CA PHE A 156 7.92 -15.59 -1.29
C PHE A 156 6.76 -16.61 -1.29
N SER A 157 6.94 -17.81 -0.74
CA SER A 157 5.89 -18.83 -0.67
C SER A 157 4.80 -18.58 0.40
N ASN A 158 4.92 -17.51 1.20
CA ASN A 158 4.16 -17.35 2.44
C ASN A 158 3.32 -16.06 2.56
N ALA A 159 3.03 -15.35 1.46
CA ALA A 159 2.08 -14.22 1.52
C ALA A 159 0.67 -14.66 2.00
N SER A 160 0.35 -15.96 1.91
CA SER A 160 -0.84 -16.61 2.48
C SER A 160 -0.84 -16.72 4.01
N ASN A 161 0.31 -16.53 4.68
CA ASN A 161 0.44 -16.63 6.15
C ASN A 161 0.49 -15.26 6.83
N PHE A 162 0.02 -14.19 6.17
CA PHE A 162 -0.19 -12.88 6.78
C PHE A 162 -1.50 -12.88 7.59
N CYS A 163 -1.60 -13.76 8.58
CA CYS A 163 -2.61 -13.65 9.62
C CYS A 163 -2.00 -12.90 10.81
N LEU A 164 -2.70 -11.87 11.27
CA LEU A 164 -2.48 -11.21 12.56
C LEU A 164 -2.45 -12.32 13.63
N SER A 165 -1.24 -12.69 14.07
CA SER A 165 -1.02 -13.67 15.15
C SER A 165 -0.85 -12.92 16.46
#